data_AF-A0A257ZP02-F1
#
_entry.id   AF-A0A257ZP02-F1
#
_cell.length_a   1.000
_cell.length_b   1.000
_cell.length_c   1.000
_cell.angle_alpha   90.00
_cell.angle_beta   90.00
_cell.angle_gamma   90.00
#
_symmetry.space_group_name_H-M   'P 1'
#
loop_
_entity.id
_entity.type
_entity.pdbx_description
1 polymer ?
#
loop_
_entity_poly.entity_id
_entity_poly.type
_entity_poly.pdbx_seq_one_letter_code
_entity_poly.pdbx_strand_id
1 'polypeptide(L)'
;AACIDMGGGATGLSIFIKKHMIYADAVRMGGDHVTSDISKGLQIPLATAEKIKTRHGGLYATGMDDRDMIDIGGDPGTESGDWDKDRRQISRTELIGIMRPRVEEILEEVRATLDVAGFDSLPSQQIVLTGGGSQIPGLDGLATRILGQRVRLGRPLRVQGLPQAATGAAFASAVGLCLFAAHPQDECWDFEIPAERYPARSLRRAVKWFKDNW
;
A
#
# COMPACT_ATOMS: atom_id res chain seq x y z
N ALA A 1 4.65 11.63 14.26
CA ALA A 1 5.19 11.01 13.02
C ALA A 1 4.03 10.37 12.28
N ALA A 2 4.06 10.37 10.94
CA ALA A 2 3.11 9.62 10.12
C ALA A 2 3.78 8.36 9.58
N CYS A 3 3.04 7.25 9.58
CA CYS A 3 3.38 6.02 8.89
C CYS A 3 2.46 5.90 7.68
N ILE A 4 3.03 5.69 6.50
CA ILE A 4 2.29 5.48 5.25
C ILE A 4 2.63 4.08 4.78
N ASP A 5 1.64 3.18 4.80
CA ASP A 5 1.79 1.78 4.37
C ASP A 5 1.22 1.60 2.96
N MET A 6 2.10 1.52 1.95
CA MET A 6 1.73 1.32 0.56
C MET A 6 1.56 -0.16 0.25
N GLY A 7 0.31 -0.64 0.29
CA GLY A 7 -0.08 -2.00 -0.06
C GLY A 7 -0.38 -2.18 -1.56
N GLY A 8 -1.00 -3.31 -1.91
CA GLY A 8 -1.47 -3.59 -3.27
C GLY A 8 -2.73 -2.79 -3.62
N GLY A 9 -3.81 -3.01 -2.89
CA GLY A 9 -5.10 -2.34 -3.17
C GLY A 9 -5.27 -0.96 -2.55
N ALA A 10 -4.54 -0.66 -1.47
CA ALA A 10 -4.71 0.58 -0.71
C ALA A 10 -3.39 1.06 -0.09
N THR A 11 -3.36 2.34 0.23
CA THR A 11 -2.26 3.00 0.95
C THR A 11 -2.82 3.52 2.27
N GLY A 12 -2.42 2.89 3.37
CA GLY A 12 -2.84 3.26 4.71
C GLY A 12 -2.02 4.43 5.25
N LEU A 13 -2.66 5.27 6.06
CA LEU A 13 -2.05 6.40 6.75
C LEU A 13 -2.33 6.27 8.25
N SER A 14 -1.32 6.47 9.09
CA SER A 14 -1.49 6.50 10.55
C SER A 14 -0.57 7.55 11.18
N ILE A 15 -1.11 8.41 12.04
CA ILE A 15 -0.36 9.49 12.69
C ILE A 15 -0.22 9.19 14.18
N PHE A 16 1.00 9.33 14.69
CA PHE A 16 1.37 9.04 16.06
C PHE A 16 1.93 10.27 16.78
N ILE A 17 1.48 10.49 18.02
CA ILE A 17 2.02 11.47 18.96
C ILE A 17 2.32 10.77 20.29
N LYS A 18 3.54 10.97 20.83
CA LYS A 18 3.96 10.35 22.09
C LYS A 18 3.65 8.84 22.16
N LYS A 19 3.95 8.12 21.06
CA LYS A 19 3.68 6.68 20.84
C LYS A 19 2.22 6.26 20.64
N HIS A 20 1.25 7.15 20.87
CA HIS A 20 -0.16 6.85 20.69
C HIS A 20 -0.59 7.19 19.27
N MET A 21 -1.41 6.34 18.65
CA MET A 21 -2.05 6.62 17.38
C MET A 21 -3.21 7.60 17.60
N ILE A 22 -3.20 8.73 16.90
CA ILE A 22 -4.21 9.79 17.03
C ILE A 22 -5.12 9.92 15.81
N TYR A 23 -4.71 9.34 14.67
CA TYR A 23 -5.44 9.42 13.42
C TYR A 23 -5.06 8.22 12.55
N ALA A 24 -6.03 7.67 11.84
CA ALA A 24 -5.84 6.65 10.83
C ALA A 24 -6.84 6.86 9.70
N ASP A 25 -6.38 6.73 8.46
CA ASP A 25 -7.20 6.79 7.25
C ASP A 25 -6.52 5.98 6.14
N ALA A 26 -7.14 5.85 4.98
CA ALA A 26 -6.56 5.14 3.84
C ALA A 26 -6.99 5.74 2.49
N VAL A 27 -6.02 5.82 1.58
CA VAL A 27 -6.28 6.07 0.16
C VAL A 27 -6.55 4.73 -0.51
N ARG A 28 -7.65 4.64 -1.29
CA ARG A 28 -8.05 3.42 -2.02
C ARG A 28 -7.25 3.21 -3.30
N MET A 29 -5.94 3.46 -3.24
CA MET A 29 -4.99 3.21 -4.31
C MET A 29 -3.68 2.66 -3.75
N GLY A 30 -3.01 1.81 -4.53
CA GLY A 30 -1.79 1.13 -4.13
C GLY A 30 -1.07 0.51 -5.33
N GLY A 31 -0.17 -0.43 -5.07
CA GLY A 31 0.67 -1.07 -6.08
C GLY A 31 -0.08 -1.80 -7.19
N ASP A 32 -1.30 -2.28 -6.95
CA ASP A 32 -2.12 -2.98 -7.95
C ASP A 32 -2.63 -2.01 -9.03
N HIS A 33 -2.82 -0.74 -8.68
CA HIS A 33 -3.22 0.30 -9.63
C HIS A 33 -2.06 0.60 -10.59
N VAL A 34 -0.82 0.62 -10.09
CA VAL A 34 0.39 0.73 -10.92
C VAL A 34 0.47 -0.45 -11.90
N THR A 35 0.20 -1.66 -11.43
CA THR A 35 0.18 -2.86 -12.27
C THR A 35 -0.94 -2.82 -13.31
N SER A 36 -2.10 -2.30 -12.95
CA SER A 36 -3.22 -2.10 -13.87
C SER A 36 -2.87 -1.14 -15.00
N ASP A 37 -2.19 -0.05 -14.69
CA ASP A 37 -1.76 0.95 -15.66
C ASP A 37 -0.69 0.40 -16.61
N ILE A 38 0.27 -0.36 -16.09
CA ILE A 38 1.27 -1.09 -16.92
C ILE A 38 0.56 -2.08 -17.85
N SER A 39 -0.37 -2.88 -17.31
CA SER A 39 -1.13 -3.87 -18.10
C SER A 39 -1.92 -3.22 -19.22
N LYS A 40 -2.61 -2.11 -18.94
CA LYS A 40 -3.41 -1.36 -19.94
C LYS A 40 -2.51 -0.64 -20.95
N GLY A 41 -1.46 0.04 -20.49
CA GLY A 41 -0.55 0.82 -21.32
C GLY A 41 0.26 -0.05 -22.28
N LEU A 42 0.70 -1.23 -21.80
CA LEU A 42 1.49 -2.16 -22.60
C LEU A 42 0.64 -3.25 -23.28
N GLN A 43 -0.65 -3.36 -22.95
CA GLN A 43 -1.55 -4.40 -23.43
C GLN A 43 -1.07 -5.83 -23.12
N ILE A 44 -0.61 -6.04 -21.89
CA ILE A 44 -0.10 -7.33 -21.40
C ILE A 44 -0.92 -7.85 -20.21
N PRO A 45 -0.90 -9.17 -19.93
CA PRO A 45 -1.59 -9.72 -18.75
C PRO A 45 -1.08 -9.11 -17.44
N LEU A 46 -1.97 -8.97 -16.44
CA LEU A 46 -1.63 -8.42 -15.11
C LEU A 46 -0.44 -9.14 -14.44
N ALA A 47 -0.36 -10.46 -14.59
CA ALA A 47 0.75 -11.25 -14.05
C ALA A 47 2.11 -10.84 -14.67
N THR A 48 2.14 -10.60 -15.99
CA THR A 48 3.34 -10.13 -16.69
C THR A 48 3.67 -8.70 -16.30
N ALA A 49 2.65 -7.83 -16.19
CA ALA A 49 2.83 -6.46 -15.71
C ALA A 49 3.44 -6.41 -14.30
N GLU A 50 2.98 -7.27 -13.37
CA GLU A 50 3.56 -7.34 -12.01
C GLU A 50 5.01 -7.80 -12.03
N LYS A 51 5.34 -8.81 -12.85
CA LYS A 51 6.72 -9.29 -13.04
C LYS A 51 7.63 -8.17 -13.57
N ILE A 52 7.16 -7.41 -14.56
CA ILE A 52 7.92 -6.29 -15.14
C ILE A 52 8.09 -5.16 -14.12
N LYS A 53 7.00 -4.77 -13.42
CA LYS A 53 7.02 -3.75 -12.36
C LYS A 53 8.04 -4.08 -11.28
N THR A 54 8.06 -5.33 -10.81
CA THR A 54 8.95 -5.76 -9.71
C THR A 54 10.41 -5.91 -10.13
N ARG A 55 10.69 -6.30 -11.39
CA ARG A 55 12.06 -6.49 -11.89
C ARG A 55 12.71 -5.22 -12.45
N HIS A 56 11.95 -4.42 -13.19
CA HIS A 56 12.48 -3.30 -13.97
C HIS A 56 11.93 -1.94 -13.53
N GLY A 57 11.01 -1.91 -12.56
CA GLY A 57 10.35 -0.68 -12.12
C GLY A 57 11.29 0.40 -11.61
N GLY A 58 10.82 1.63 -11.66
CA GLY A 58 11.53 2.82 -11.19
C GLY A 58 10.69 4.08 -11.41
N LEU A 59 11.14 5.18 -10.82
CA LEU A 59 10.44 6.47 -10.89
C LEU A 59 11.26 7.60 -11.52
N TYR A 60 12.54 7.35 -11.80
CA TYR A 60 13.43 8.29 -12.48
C TYR A 60 14.06 7.62 -13.68
N ALA A 61 13.86 8.22 -14.86
CA ALA A 61 14.54 7.82 -16.08
C ALA A 61 15.89 8.56 -16.18
N THR A 62 16.91 7.83 -16.57
CA THR A 62 18.25 8.30 -16.91
C THR A 62 18.51 8.03 -18.39
N GLY A 63 19.47 8.72 -19.00
CA GLY A 63 19.79 8.49 -20.43
C GLY A 63 20.30 7.07 -20.74
N MET A 64 20.62 6.25 -19.73
CA MET A 64 20.95 4.83 -19.91
C MET A 64 19.71 3.95 -20.05
N ASP A 65 18.56 4.37 -19.50
CA ASP A 65 17.31 3.60 -19.47
C ASP A 65 16.63 3.52 -20.85
N ASP A 66 16.94 4.45 -21.77
CA ASP A 66 16.49 4.38 -23.16
C ASP A 66 17.10 3.21 -23.94
N ARG A 67 18.25 2.70 -23.46
CA ARG A 67 18.97 1.57 -24.07
C ARG A 67 18.64 0.23 -23.39
N ASP A 68 17.98 0.27 -22.23
CA ASP A 68 17.57 -0.92 -21.50
C ASP A 68 16.22 -1.39 -22.05
N MET A 69 16.27 -2.41 -22.91
CA MET A 69 15.10 -2.98 -23.57
C MET A 69 14.57 -4.15 -22.76
N ILE A 70 13.27 -4.10 -22.43
CA ILE A 70 12.55 -5.10 -21.66
C ILE A 70 11.65 -5.87 -22.63
N ASP A 71 11.83 -7.19 -22.66
CA ASP A 71 10.93 -8.09 -23.39
C ASP A 71 9.57 -8.14 -22.69
N ILE A 72 8.52 -7.83 -23.44
CA ILE A 72 7.12 -7.88 -22.99
C ILE A 72 6.29 -8.90 -23.76
N GLY A 73 6.91 -9.59 -24.73
CA GLY A 73 6.36 -10.78 -25.38
C GLY A 73 6.04 -11.87 -24.35
N GLY A 74 5.05 -12.72 -24.67
CA GLY A 74 4.47 -13.69 -23.74
C GLY A 74 5.49 -14.57 -23.00
N ASP A 75 5.08 -15.14 -21.86
CA ASP A 75 5.91 -16.12 -21.14
C ASP A 75 6.37 -17.22 -22.12
N PRO A 76 7.65 -17.66 -22.08
CA PRO A 76 8.16 -18.70 -22.96
C PRO A 76 7.28 -19.95 -22.83
N GLY A 77 6.53 -20.30 -23.87
CA GLY A 77 5.55 -21.41 -23.86
C GLY A 77 4.09 -21.00 -24.07
N THR A 78 3.78 -19.70 -24.14
CA THR A 78 2.46 -19.17 -24.52
C THR A 78 2.55 -18.47 -25.87
N GLU A 79 3.09 -19.17 -26.88
CA GLU A 79 3.16 -18.67 -28.24
C GLU A 79 1.73 -18.42 -28.74
N SER A 80 1.36 -17.16 -28.93
CA SER A 80 0.02 -16.80 -29.40
C SER A 80 -0.15 -17.12 -30.90
N GLY A 81 0.87 -17.69 -31.55
CA GLY A 81 0.96 -17.87 -33.00
C GLY A 81 1.14 -16.54 -33.76
N ASP A 82 1.33 -15.44 -33.04
CA ASP A 82 1.46 -14.07 -33.55
C ASP A 82 2.88 -13.57 -33.28
N TRP A 83 3.76 -13.82 -34.25
CA TRP A 83 5.20 -13.55 -34.16
C TRP A 83 5.56 -12.10 -33.79
N ASP A 84 4.68 -11.13 -34.12
CA ASP A 84 4.89 -9.71 -33.80
C ASP A 84 4.63 -9.41 -32.32
N LYS A 85 3.70 -10.12 -31.67
CA LYS A 85 3.45 -9.97 -30.23
C LYS A 85 4.53 -10.63 -29.39
N ASP A 86 5.08 -11.74 -29.86
CA ASP A 86 6.05 -12.55 -29.11
C ASP A 86 7.45 -11.91 -29.05
N ARG A 87 7.72 -10.86 -29.83
CA ARG A 87 9.01 -10.13 -29.85
C ARG A 87 8.89 -8.66 -29.45
N ARG A 88 7.78 -8.26 -28.84
CA ARG A 88 7.57 -6.86 -28.46
C ARG A 88 8.50 -6.50 -27.30
N GLN A 89 9.23 -5.40 -27.48
CA GLN A 89 10.12 -4.83 -26.48
C GLN A 89 9.70 -3.39 -26.16
N ILE A 90 9.97 -2.95 -24.94
CA ILE A 90 9.83 -1.56 -24.52
C ILE A 90 11.12 -1.09 -23.87
N SER A 91 11.35 0.22 -23.89
CA SER A 91 12.43 0.80 -23.08
C SER A 91 12.01 0.87 -21.60
N ARG A 92 13.00 0.83 -20.70
CA ARG A 92 12.74 1.10 -19.28
C ARG A 92 12.18 2.51 -19.05
N THR A 93 12.56 3.48 -19.88
CA THR A 93 11.98 4.85 -19.86
C THR A 93 10.47 4.84 -20.10
N GLU A 94 9.98 4.04 -21.06
CA GLU A 94 8.55 3.90 -21.33
C GLU A 94 7.79 3.32 -20.13
N LEU A 95 8.35 2.28 -19.48
CA LEU A 95 7.80 1.72 -18.24
C LEU A 95 7.71 2.78 -17.13
N ILE A 96 8.78 3.55 -16.93
CA ILE A 96 8.81 4.64 -15.93
C ILE A 96 7.75 5.70 -16.26
N GLY A 97 7.55 6.01 -17.55
CA GLY A 97 6.53 6.94 -18.01
C GLY A 97 5.10 6.52 -17.66
N ILE A 98 4.83 5.21 -17.55
CA ILE A 98 3.54 4.67 -17.11
C ILE A 98 3.45 4.63 -15.58
N MET A 99 4.52 4.20 -14.90
CA MET A 99 4.52 4.01 -13.45
C MET A 99 4.47 5.32 -12.68
N ARG A 100 5.25 6.32 -13.10
CA ARG A 100 5.46 7.54 -12.34
C ARG A 100 4.17 8.35 -12.11
N PRO A 101 3.31 8.61 -13.12
CA PRO A 101 2.07 9.36 -12.91
C PRO A 101 1.17 8.72 -11.85
N ARG A 102 1.02 7.39 -11.86
CA ARG A 102 0.20 6.68 -10.86
C ARG A 102 0.77 6.80 -9.45
N VAL A 103 2.10 6.75 -9.30
CA VAL A 103 2.72 6.90 -7.99
C VAL A 103 2.65 8.35 -7.50
N GLU A 104 2.78 9.34 -8.40
CA GLU A 104 2.55 10.76 -8.09
C GLU A 104 1.11 10.96 -7.57
N GLU A 105 0.10 10.43 -8.28
CA GLU A 105 -1.30 10.49 -7.88
C GLU A 105 -1.56 9.87 -6.49
N ILE A 106 -0.97 8.70 -6.20
CA ILE A 106 -1.09 8.09 -4.86
C ILE A 106 -0.51 9.00 -3.78
N LEU A 107 0.67 9.58 -4.03
CA LEU A 107 1.33 10.45 -3.06
C LEU A 107 0.60 11.79 -2.89
N GLU A 108 0.00 12.33 -3.94
CA GLU A 108 -0.83 13.54 -3.91
C GLU A 108 -2.13 13.33 -3.11
N GLU A 109 -2.80 12.19 -3.28
CA GLU A 109 -3.96 11.83 -2.46
C GLU A 109 -3.57 11.65 -0.99
N VAL A 110 -2.44 10.98 -0.71
CA VAL A 110 -1.93 10.85 0.66
C VAL A 110 -1.58 12.22 1.25
N ARG A 111 -1.02 13.14 0.44
CA ARG A 111 -0.76 14.52 0.85
C ARG A 111 -2.06 15.23 1.25
N ALA A 112 -3.10 15.11 0.43
CA ALA A 112 -4.41 15.70 0.73
C ALA A 112 -4.99 15.14 2.04
N THR A 113 -4.88 13.83 2.29
CA THR A 113 -5.31 13.23 3.56
C THR A 113 -4.50 13.75 4.75
N LEU A 114 -3.18 13.91 4.61
CA LEU A 114 -2.32 14.49 5.66
C LEU A 114 -2.69 15.95 5.97
N ASP A 115 -3.03 16.74 4.96
CA ASP A 115 -3.46 18.13 5.12
C ASP A 115 -4.79 18.20 5.88
N VAL A 116 -5.76 17.34 5.54
CA VAL A 116 -7.04 17.21 6.28
C VAL A 116 -6.81 16.80 7.73
N ALA A 117 -5.85 15.91 7.98
CA ALA A 117 -5.47 15.49 9.33
C ALA A 117 -4.69 16.56 10.12
N GLY A 118 -4.36 17.70 9.50
CA GLY A 118 -3.60 18.78 10.13
C GLY A 118 -2.15 18.41 10.44
N PHE A 119 -1.56 17.47 9.69
CA PHE A 119 -0.22 16.94 9.96
C PHE A 119 0.88 18.02 9.99
N ASP A 120 0.76 19.04 9.14
CA ASP A 120 1.70 20.16 9.06
C ASP A 120 1.78 20.99 10.36
N SER A 121 0.76 20.93 11.22
CA SER A 121 0.79 21.59 12.53
C SER A 121 1.59 20.83 13.59
N LEU A 122 1.97 19.58 13.33
CA LEU A 122 2.63 18.72 14.31
C LEU A 122 4.13 18.98 14.40
N PRO A 123 4.76 18.86 15.59
CA PRO A 123 6.14 19.29 15.82
C PRO A 123 7.23 18.45 15.13
N SER A 124 6.95 17.18 14.79
CA SER A 124 7.99 16.29 14.22
C SER A 124 7.97 16.22 12.70
N GLN A 125 6.79 16.29 12.07
CA GLN A 125 6.54 16.15 10.61
C GLN A 125 7.34 15.02 9.93
N GLN A 126 7.68 13.96 10.68
CA GLN A 126 8.43 12.83 10.15
C GLN A 126 7.47 11.85 9.50
N ILE A 127 7.78 11.45 8.27
CA ILE A 127 7.00 10.50 7.48
C ILE A 127 7.84 9.24 7.27
N VAL A 128 7.23 8.09 7.55
CA VAL A 128 7.83 6.77 7.34
C VAL A 128 7.01 6.04 6.29
N LEU A 129 7.60 5.75 5.14
CA LEU A 129 7.00 4.94 4.09
C LEU A 129 7.30 3.46 4.34
N THR A 130 6.30 2.60 4.25
CA THR A 130 6.45 1.15 4.40
C THR A 130 5.50 0.42 3.44
N GLY A 131 5.49 -0.92 3.48
CA GLY A 131 4.64 -1.76 2.64
C GLY A 131 5.34 -2.24 1.38
N GLY A 132 4.66 -3.11 0.63
CA GLY A 132 5.18 -3.68 -0.61
C GLY A 132 5.49 -2.62 -1.67
N GLY A 133 4.57 -1.67 -1.86
CA GLY A 133 4.70 -0.57 -2.81
C GLY A 133 5.83 0.41 -2.47
N SER A 134 6.26 0.47 -1.20
CA SER A 134 7.37 1.34 -0.79
C SER A 134 8.74 0.93 -1.35
N GLN A 135 8.83 -0.28 -1.92
CA GLN A 135 10.08 -0.83 -2.45
C GLN A 135 10.40 -0.38 -3.88
N ILE A 136 9.54 0.44 -4.50
CA ILE A 136 9.77 0.96 -5.85
C ILE A 136 11.02 1.87 -5.83
N PRO A 137 12.02 1.63 -6.71
CA PRO A 137 13.22 2.46 -6.78
C PRO A 137 12.92 3.94 -7.09
N GLY A 138 13.47 4.85 -6.29
CA GLY A 138 13.29 6.30 -6.42
C GLY A 138 12.05 6.85 -5.70
N LEU A 139 11.30 6.02 -4.99
CA LEU A 139 10.10 6.48 -4.28
C LEU A 139 10.43 7.47 -3.17
N ASP A 140 11.52 7.26 -2.45
CA ASP A 140 12.03 8.15 -1.42
C ASP A 140 12.23 9.59 -1.93
N GLY A 141 12.87 9.75 -3.09
CA GLY A 141 13.06 11.05 -3.72
C GLY A 141 11.74 11.69 -4.17
N LEU A 142 10.86 10.90 -4.81
CA LEU A 142 9.57 11.39 -5.29
C LEU A 142 8.66 11.81 -4.13
N ALA A 143 8.57 10.98 -3.10
CA ALA A 143 7.81 11.25 -1.90
C ALA A 143 8.37 12.45 -1.13
N THR A 144 9.69 12.65 -1.09
CA THR A 144 10.29 13.85 -0.47
C THR A 144 9.85 15.13 -1.18
N ARG A 145 9.67 15.08 -2.51
CA ARG A 145 9.20 16.21 -3.31
C ARG A 145 7.72 16.54 -3.05
N ILE A 146 6.86 15.53 -2.87
CA ILE A 146 5.40 15.71 -2.72
C ILE A 146 4.99 15.89 -1.25
N LEU A 147 5.50 15.04 -0.36
CA LEU A 147 5.12 14.98 1.05
C LEU A 147 5.98 15.88 1.96
N GLY A 148 7.17 16.28 1.51
CA GLY A 148 8.10 17.16 2.24
C GLY A 148 9.42 16.51 2.66
N GLN A 149 10.29 17.29 3.30
CA GLN A 149 11.72 16.98 3.45
C GLN A 149 12.08 15.84 4.43
N ARG A 150 11.14 15.36 5.25
CA ARG A 150 11.40 14.38 6.33
C ARG A 150 10.77 13.02 6.05
N VAL A 151 10.94 12.53 4.82
CA VAL A 151 10.48 11.20 4.40
C VAL A 151 11.64 10.20 4.50
N ARG A 152 11.35 9.01 5.03
CA ARG A 152 12.29 7.88 4.99
C ARG A 152 11.57 6.56 4.74
N LEU A 153 12.28 5.60 4.17
CA LEU A 153 11.81 4.23 4.08
C LEU A 153 11.93 3.53 5.44
N GLY A 154 10.83 2.95 5.89
CA GLY A 154 10.72 2.12 7.08
C GLY A 154 10.97 0.65 6.75
N ARG A 155 11.53 -0.07 7.72
CA ARG A 155 11.62 -1.53 7.71
C ARG A 155 11.15 -2.06 9.06
N PRO A 156 10.54 -3.25 9.10
CA PRO A 156 10.15 -3.87 10.37
C PRO A 156 11.36 -4.01 11.30
N LEU A 157 11.07 -3.98 12.61
CA LEU A 157 12.06 -4.33 13.62
C LEU A 157 12.54 -5.77 13.40
N ARG A 158 13.85 -5.99 13.54
CA ARG A 158 14.44 -7.32 13.37
C ARG A 158 14.07 -8.18 14.57
N VAL A 159 13.27 -9.22 14.34
CA VAL A 159 12.96 -10.25 15.33
C VAL A 159 13.90 -11.42 15.14
N GLN A 160 14.53 -11.90 16.23
CA GLN A 160 15.38 -13.09 16.17
C GLN A 160 14.59 -14.31 15.72
N GLY A 161 15.18 -15.11 14.83
CA GLY A 161 14.56 -16.33 14.29
C GLY A 161 13.69 -16.12 13.04
N LEU A 162 13.38 -14.88 12.65
CA LEU A 162 12.70 -14.63 11.38
C LEU A 162 13.67 -14.73 10.18
N PRO A 163 13.23 -15.30 9.04
CA PRO A 163 14.03 -15.36 7.84
C PRO A 163 14.30 -13.94 7.30
N GLN A 164 15.42 -13.75 6.59
CA GLN A 164 15.80 -12.46 6.02
C GLN A 164 14.73 -11.88 5.08
N ALA A 165 13.95 -12.72 4.40
CA ALA A 165 12.82 -12.32 3.57
C ALA A 165 11.74 -11.54 4.35
N ALA A 166 11.55 -11.84 5.64
CA ALA A 166 10.58 -11.17 6.51
C ALA A 166 11.06 -9.79 7.02
N THR A 167 12.25 -9.34 6.62
CA THR A 167 12.79 -8.02 7.00
C THR A 167 12.43 -6.91 6.00
N GLY A 168 11.76 -7.25 4.90
CA GLY A 168 11.29 -6.29 3.89
C GLY A 168 10.12 -5.45 4.39
N ALA A 169 9.94 -4.26 3.80
CA ALA A 169 8.86 -3.33 4.15
C ALA A 169 7.46 -3.94 3.95
N ALA A 170 7.31 -4.92 3.03
CA ALA A 170 6.08 -5.69 2.84
C ALA A 170 5.61 -6.46 4.10
N PHE A 171 6.53 -6.81 5.01
CA PHE A 171 6.21 -7.54 6.24
C PHE A 171 6.04 -6.63 7.46
N ALA A 172 6.11 -5.30 7.28
CA ALA A 172 6.02 -4.35 8.38
C ALA A 172 4.72 -4.50 9.19
N SER A 173 3.59 -4.66 8.51
CA SER A 173 2.28 -4.78 9.15
C SER A 173 2.14 -6.11 9.90
N ALA A 174 2.61 -7.21 9.32
CA ALA A 174 2.62 -8.53 9.97
C ALA A 174 3.52 -8.57 11.21
N VAL A 175 4.77 -8.08 11.09
CA VAL A 175 5.71 -8.00 12.22
C VAL A 175 5.20 -7.04 13.29
N GLY A 176 4.68 -5.87 12.89
CA GLY A 176 4.10 -4.89 13.80
C GLY A 176 2.94 -5.45 14.61
N LEU A 177 2.04 -6.20 13.96
CA LEU A 177 0.92 -6.86 14.62
C LEU A 177 1.38 -7.93 15.63
N CYS A 178 2.34 -8.77 15.26
CA CYS A 178 2.91 -9.76 16.17
C CYS A 178 3.59 -9.11 17.39
N LEU A 179 4.35 -8.03 17.18
CA LEU A 179 4.99 -7.28 18.26
C LEU A 179 3.96 -6.61 19.18
N PHE A 180 2.89 -6.06 18.60
CA PHE A 180 1.79 -5.49 19.37
C PHE A 180 1.07 -6.56 20.20
N ALA A 181 0.85 -7.76 19.66
CA ALA A 181 0.24 -8.86 20.38
C ALA A 181 1.14 -9.44 21.49
N ALA A 182 2.46 -9.51 21.25
CA ALA A 182 3.44 -10.04 22.21
C ALA A 182 3.76 -9.05 23.35
N HIS A 183 3.68 -7.75 23.06
CA HIS A 183 3.85 -6.66 24.01
C HIS A 183 2.65 -5.72 23.88
N PRO A 184 1.46 -6.14 24.36
CA PRO A 184 0.33 -5.23 24.41
C PRO A 184 0.78 -4.06 25.27
N GLN A 185 0.89 -2.89 24.65
CA GLN A 185 0.93 -1.67 25.43
C GLN A 185 -0.43 -1.60 26.11
N ASP A 186 -0.51 -1.14 27.36
CA ASP A 186 -1.76 -0.89 28.08
C ASP A 186 -2.57 0.26 27.44
N GLU A 187 -2.61 0.33 26.10
CA GLU A 187 -3.53 1.09 25.29
C GLU A 187 -4.83 0.30 25.13
N CYS A 188 -5.35 -0.25 26.24
CA CYS A 188 -6.78 -0.47 26.30
C CYS A 188 -7.37 0.92 26.16
N TRP A 189 -7.88 1.20 24.97
CA TRP A 189 -8.85 2.25 24.83
C TRP A 189 -9.98 1.85 25.77
N ASP A 190 -10.11 2.54 26.90
CA ASP A 190 -11.29 2.56 27.76
C ASP A 190 -12.50 3.18 27.02
N PHE A 191 -12.63 2.92 25.73
CA PHE A 191 -13.94 2.92 25.13
C PHE A 191 -14.64 1.73 25.76
N GLU A 192 -15.57 2.00 26.66
CA GLU A 192 -16.72 1.12 26.79
C GLU A 192 -17.21 0.89 25.36
N ILE A 193 -16.90 -0.28 24.78
CA ILE A 193 -17.63 -0.76 23.62
C ILE A 193 -19.06 -0.66 24.10
N PRO A 194 -19.93 0.20 23.52
CA PRO A 194 -21.33 0.10 23.81
C PRO A 194 -21.62 -1.31 23.37
N ALA A 195 -21.77 -2.22 24.33
CA ALA A 195 -22.35 -3.50 24.03
C ALA A 195 -23.68 -3.07 23.45
N GLU A 196 -23.80 -3.15 22.12
CA GLU A 196 -25.09 -3.25 21.50
C GLU A 196 -25.68 -4.48 22.16
N ARG A 197 -26.39 -4.22 23.27
CA ARG A 197 -27.34 -5.13 23.84
C ARG A 197 -28.31 -5.28 22.70
N TYR A 198 -28.07 -6.27 21.86
CA TYR A 198 -29.13 -6.93 21.12
C TYR A 198 -30.24 -7.08 22.14
N PRO A 199 -31.36 -6.34 22.00
CA PRO A 199 -32.38 -6.37 23.01
C PRO A 199 -32.84 -7.82 23.02
N ALA A 200 -32.52 -8.53 24.11
CA ALA A 200 -32.98 -9.89 24.31
C ALA A 200 -34.48 -9.86 24.04
N ARG A 201 -34.90 -10.47 22.92
CA ARG A 201 -36.27 -10.40 22.45
C ARG A 201 -37.14 -10.91 23.59
N SER A 202 -37.85 -10.00 24.27
CA SER A 202 -38.58 -10.39 25.47
C SER A 202 -39.62 -11.43 25.07
N LEU A 203 -39.64 -12.55 25.79
CA LEU A 203 -40.61 -13.64 25.61
C LEU A 203 -42.05 -13.13 25.57
N ARG A 204 -42.34 -11.99 26.20
CA ARG A 204 -43.65 -11.32 26.15
C ARG A 204 -44.08 -10.88 24.75
N ARG A 205 -43.16 -10.48 23.87
CA ARG A 205 -43.48 -10.14 22.46
C ARG A 205 -43.75 -11.39 21.62
N ALA A 206 -43.02 -12.48 21.88
CA ALA A 206 -43.25 -13.75 21.21
C ALA A 206 -44.62 -14.36 21.58
N VAL A 207 -44.98 -14.31 22.87
CA VAL A 207 -46.31 -14.75 23.34
C VAL A 207 -47.43 -13.87 22.79
N LYS A 208 -47.21 -12.55 22.71
CA LYS A 208 -48.20 -11.64 22.12
C LYS A 208 -48.42 -11.91 20.63
N TRP A 209 -47.33 -12.10 19.87
CA TRP A 209 -47.43 -12.43 18.45
C TRP A 209 -48.15 -13.76 18.19
N PHE A 210 -47.90 -14.78 19.01
CA PHE A 210 -48.56 -16.07 18.87
C PHE A 210 -50.08 -15.96 19.11
N LYS A 211 -50.48 -15.20 20.14
CA LYS A 211 -51.90 -14.96 20.44
C LYS A 211 -52.62 -14.13 19.37
N ASP A 212 -51.89 -13.28 18.66
CA ASP A 212 -52.45 -12.42 17.62
C ASP A 212 -52.54 -13.12 16.25
N ASN A 213 -51.86 -14.26 16.04
CA ASN A 213 -51.76 -14.92 14.72
C ASN A 213 -52.19 -16.40 14.70
N TRP A 214 -52.61 -16.97 15.83
CA TRP A 214 -53.14 -18.33 15.94
C TRP A 214 -54.22 -18.41 17.03
#